data_AF-A0A497BQ77-F1
#
_entry.id   AF-A0A497BQ77-F1
#
_cell.length_a   1.000
_cell.length_b   1.000
_cell.length_c   1.000
_cell.angle_alpha   90.00
_cell.angle_beta   90.00
_cell.angle_gamma   90.00
#
_symmetry.space_group_name_H-M   'P 1'
#
loop_
_entity.id
_entity.type
_entity.pdbx_description
1 polymer ?
#
loop_
_entity_poly.entity_id
_entity_poly.type
_entity_poly.pdbx_seq_one_letter_code
_entity_poly.pdbx_strand_id
1 'polypeptide(L)' 'MLYAALGPLEIALIVVAVVLVFGVGKLSQVGGALGRSIREFRREKDGLSDDTPKLTTRQTREESNSQSEAKTTEESKN' A
#
# COMPACT_ATOMS: atom_id res chain seq x y z
N MET A 1 39.99 3.98 15.35
CA MET A 1 39.74 3.97 13.89
C MET A 1 39.39 2.55 13.41
N LEU A 2 38.21 2.02 13.75
CA LEU A 2 37.73 0.74 13.20
C LEU A 2 36.19 0.67 13.02
N TYR A 3 35.46 1.72 13.35
CA TYR A 3 34.00 1.77 13.24
C TYR A 3 33.55 3.14 12.73
N ALA A 4 34.23 3.65 11.71
CA ALA A 4 33.86 4.91 11.09
C ALA A 4 32.63 4.66 10.21
N ALA A 5 31.46 4.89 10.81
CA ALA A 5 30.12 4.68 10.28
C ALA A 5 29.74 3.20 10.16
N LEU A 6 28.65 2.80 10.83
CA LEU A 6 27.83 1.69 10.38
C LEU A 6 27.53 1.97 8.90
N GLY A 7 28.25 1.28 8.02
CA GLY A 7 28.17 1.53 6.61
C GLY A 7 26.78 1.19 6.11
N PRO A 8 26.44 1.63 4.89
CA PRO A 8 25.24 1.13 4.20
C PRO A 8 25.17 -0.41 4.19
N LEU A 9 26.32 -1.09 4.30
CA LEU A 9 26.44 -2.55 4.34
C LEU A 9 25.92 -3.16 5.66
N GLU A 10 26.30 -2.62 6.83
CA GLU A 10 25.77 -3.09 8.12
C GLU A 10 24.27 -2.85 8.24
N ILE A 11 23.80 -1.67 7.81
CA ILE A 11 22.36 -1.35 7.80
C ILE A 11 21.61 -2.31 6.89
N ALA A 12 22.15 -2.62 5.70
CA ALA A 12 21.56 -3.60 4.79
C ALA A 12 21.47 -4.98 5.44
N LEU A 13 22.49 -5.42 6.18
CA LEU A 13 22.49 -6.71 6.86
C LEU A 13 21.40 -6.82 7.93
N ILE A 14 21.17 -5.75 8.70
CA ILE A 14 20.08 -5.67 9.69
C ILE A 14 18.72 -5.70 9.00
N VAL A 15 18.55 -4.93 7.92
CA VAL A 15 17.30 -4.90 7.15
C VAL A 15 16.98 -6.28 6.58
N VAL A 16 17.98 -6.99 6.06
CA VAL A 16 17.82 -8.38 5.58
C VAL A 16 17.35 -9.29 6.71
N ALA A 17 17.95 -9.19 7.91
CA ALA A 17 17.51 -10.00 9.06
C ALA A 17 16.04 -9.73 9.44
N VAL A 18 15.62 -8.46 9.45
CA VAL A 18 14.22 -8.07 9.72
C VAL A 18 13.28 -8.62 8.64
N VAL A 19 13.67 -8.54 7.37
CA VAL A 19 12.89 -9.09 6.25
C VAL A 19 12.77 -10.61 6.33
N LEU A 20 13.77 -11.32 6.84
CA LEU A 20 13.66 -12.78 7.05
C LEU A 20 12.63 -13.13 8.13
N VAL A 21 12.53 -12.33 9.21
CA VAL A 21 11.57 -12.55 10.30
C VAL A 21 10.14 -12.16 9.89
N PHE A 22 9.97 -10.98 9.30
CA PHE A 22 8.65 -10.41 9.00
C PHE A 22 8.17 -10.70 7.57
N GLY A 23 9.08 -11.06 6.67
CA GLY A 23 8.82 -11.21 5.24
C GLY A 23 8.76 -9.88 4.48
N VAL A 24 9.06 -9.94 3.18
CA VAL A 24 8.97 -8.78 2.26
C VAL A 24 7.54 -8.23 2.14
N GLY A 25 6.53 -9.08 2.28
CA GLY A 25 5.11 -8.69 2.12
C GLY A 25 4.62 -7.76 3.23
N LYS A 26 4.95 -8.05 4.50
CA LYS A 26 4.54 -7.22 5.63
C LYS A 26 5.25 -5.88 5.64
N LEU A 27 6.56 -5.87 5.34
CA LEU A 27 7.34 -4.62 5.29
C LEU A 27 6.85 -3.70 4.16
N SER A 28 6.53 -4.25 2.98
CA SER A 28 5.96 -3.48 1.85
C SER A 28 4.56 -2.92 2.17
N GLN A 29 3.70 -3.72 2.81
CA GLN A 29 2.36 -3.28 3.22
C GLN A 29 2.42 -2.09 4.21
N VAL A 30 3.26 -2.20 5.25
CA VAL A 30 3.43 -1.15 6.26
C VAL A 30 4.15 0.06 5.68
N GLY A 31 5.22 -0.15 4.90
CA GLY A 31 5.96 0.94 4.24
C GLY A 31 5.10 1.73 3.26
N GLY A 32 4.21 1.07 2.51
CA GLY A 32 3.25 1.72 1.60
C GLY A 32 2.23 2.59 2.35
N ALA A 33 1.75 2.14 3.51
CA ALA A 33 0.85 2.94 4.35
C ALA A 33 1.56 4.15 4.96
N LEU A 34 2.73 3.93 5.59
CA LEU A 34 3.54 4.99 6.19
C LEU A 34 3.99 6.02 5.15
N GLY A 35 4.42 5.57 3.96
CA GLY A 35 4.85 6.46 2.88
C GLY A 35 3.73 7.38 2.37
N ARG A 36 2.48 6.90 2.34
CA ARG A 36 1.32 7.75 2.03
C ARG A 36 1.08 8.80 3.11
N SER A 37 1.12 8.41 4.39
CA SER A 37 0.95 9.33 5.52
C SER A 37 2.04 10.41 5.56
N ILE A 38 3.30 10.03 5.34
CA ILE A 38 4.45 10.97 5.32
C ILE A 38 4.35 11.91 4.11
N ARG A 39 3.89 11.40 2.97
CA ARG A 39 3.67 12.21 1.76
C ARG A 39 2.57 13.24 1.98
N GLU A 40 1.47 12.88 2.63
CA GLU A 40 0.38 13.80 2.96
C GLU A 40 0.82 14.83 3.98
N PHE A 41 1.49 14.39 5.05
CA PHE A 41 2.07 15.28 6.05
C PHE A 41 3.02 16.31 5.42
N ARG A 42 3.84 15.89 4.45
CA ARG A 42 4.72 16.81 3.73
C ARG A 42 3.94 17.80 2.85
N ARG A 43 2.88 17.35 2.17
CA ARG A 43 2.02 18.20 1.33
C ARG A 43 1.35 19.30 2.15
N GLU A 44 0.77 18.93 3.30
CA GLU A 44 0.16 19.87 4.24
C GLU A 44 1.21 20.84 4.80
N LYS A 45 2.38 20.32 5.22
CA LYS A 45 3.48 21.14 5.77
C LYS A 45 4.06 22.13 4.74
N ASP A 46 4.10 21.76 3.46
CA ASP A 46 4.61 22.64 2.41
C ASP A 46 3.52 23.58 1.85
N GLY A 47 2.26 23.44 2.28
CA GLY A 47 1.14 24.26 1.79
C GLY A 47 0.78 24.02 0.33
N LEU A 48 1.26 22.93 -0.28
CA LEU A 48 0.91 22.53 -1.64
C LEU A 48 -0.42 21.78 -1.60
N SER A 49 -1.53 22.52 -1.63
CA SER A 49 -2.85 22.00 -1.97
C SER A 49 -2.91 21.72 -3.47
N ASP A 50 -2.29 20.62 -3.89
CA ASP A 50 -2.31 20.18 -5.29
C ASP A 50 -3.35 19.06 -5.43
N ASP A 51 -4.55 19.44 -5.88
CA ASP A 51 -5.73 18.61 -6.20
C ASP A 51 -5.38 17.55 -7.25
N THR A 52 -4.63 16.53 -6.85
CA THR A 52 -4.21 15.42 -7.70
C THR A 52 -4.77 14.13 -7.14
N PRO A 53 -5.93 13.64 -7.65
CA PRO A 53 -6.46 12.35 -7.25
C PRO A 53 -5.57 11.28 -7.88
N LYS A 54 -4.57 10.80 -7.14
CA LYS A 54 -3.67 9.74 -7.63
C LYS A 54 -3.90 8.43 -6.91
N LEU A 55 -4.81 7.67 -7.52
CA LEU A 55 -4.81 6.22 -7.66
C LEU A 55 -4.71 5.41 -6.36
N THR A 56 -5.88 5.03 -5.85
CA THR A 56 -6.07 3.79 -5.09
C THR A 56 -5.62 2.61 -5.95
N THR A 57 -4.36 2.20 -5.80
CA THR A 57 -3.87 0.91 -6.32
C THR A 57 -4.68 -0.21 -5.67
N ARG A 58 -5.52 -0.83 -6.49
CA ARG A 58 -6.06 -2.20 -6.36
C ARG A 58 -6.27 -2.68 -4.93
N GLN A 59 -7.46 -2.36 -4.42
CA GLN A 59 -8.18 -3.23 -3.52
C GLN A 59 -8.10 -4.67 -4.06
N THR A 60 -7.46 -5.54 -3.28
CA THR A 60 -7.64 -7.00 -3.33
C THR A 60 -9.12 -7.28 -3.54
N ARG A 61 -9.48 -7.69 -4.75
CA ARG A 61 -10.82 -8.16 -5.11
C ARG A 61 -10.78 -9.68 -5.08
N GLU A 62 -10.71 -10.21 -3.86
CA GLU A 62 -11.14 -11.56 -3.54
C GLU A 62 -12.06 -11.40 -2.34
N GLU A 63 -13.36 -11.44 -2.62
CA GLU A 63 -14.53 -11.67 -1.74
C GLU A 63 -15.75 -10.89 -2.27
N SER A 64 -16.39 -11.43 -3.30
CA SER A 64 -17.84 -11.33 -3.50
C SER A 64 -18.26 -12.41 -4.50
N ASN A 65 -18.33 -13.65 -4.00
CA ASN A 65 -19.34 -14.58 -4.47
C ASN A 65 -20.64 -14.21 -3.74
N SER A 66 -21.79 -14.38 -4.41
CA SER A 66 -23.16 -14.07 -3.94
C SER A 66 -23.70 -12.66 -4.22
N GLN A 67 -24.01 -12.37 -5.49
CA GLN A 67 -25.32 -11.83 -5.89
C GLN A 67 -25.46 -11.85 -7.42
N SER A 68 -25.81 -13.02 -7.97
CA SER A 68 -26.37 -13.16 -9.31
C SER A 68 -27.72 -13.86 -9.20
N GLU A 69 -28.63 -13.23 -8.47
CA GLU A 69 -30.07 -13.47 -8.52
C GLU A 69 -30.75 -12.11 -8.62
N ALA A 70 -31.23 -11.79 -9.82
CA ALA A 70 -32.35 -10.92 -10.16
C ALA A 70 -32.21 -10.40 -11.60
N LYS A 71 -32.50 -11.27 -12.58
CA LYS A 71 -32.98 -10.79 -13.88
C LYS A 71 -34.33 -11.44 -14.15
N THR A 72 -35.33 -10.81 -13.52
CA THR A 72 -36.71 -10.63 -13.95
C THR A 72 -37.07 -11.35 -15.26
N THR A 73 -37.78 -12.45 -15.08
CA THR A 73 -38.79 -12.95 -16.00
C THR A 73 -39.91 -11.93 -16.11
N GLU A 74 -40.46 -11.81 -17.33
CA GLU A 74 -41.73 -11.14 -17.70
C GLU A 74 -41.74 -9.61 -17.75
N GLU A 75 -41.75 -9.06 -18.98
CA GLU A 75 -42.94 -8.41 -19.56
C GLU A 75 -42.57 -7.76 -20.93
N SER A 76 -42.80 -8.46 -22.03
CA SER A 76 -43.14 -7.80 -23.30
C SER A 76 -44.07 -8.73 -24.08
N LYS A 77 -45.33 -8.37 -23.96
CA LYS A 77 -46.58 -8.95 -24.43
C LYS A 77 -46.69 -8.99 -25.97
N ASN A 78 -47.52 -9.93 -26.41
CA ASN A 78 -48.21 -10.10 -27.70
C ASN A 78 -48.15 -8.98 -28.73
#